data_AF-A0A2M7D998-F1
#
_entry.id   AF-A0A2M7D998-F1
#
_cell.length_a   1.000
_cell.length_b   1.000
_cell.length_c   1.000
_cell.angle_alpha   90.00
_cell.angle_beta   90.00
_cell.angle_gamma   90.00
#
_symmetry.space_group_name_H-M   'P 1'
#
loop_
_entity.id
_entity.type
_entity.pdbx_description
1 polymer ?
#
loop_
_entity_poly.entity_id
_entity_poly.type
_entity_poly.pdbx_seq_one_letter_code
_entity_poly.pdbx_strand_id
1 'polypeptide(L)'
;MTGSLKPLAEQKNNKLILSILSREGKIRRGDLYLEVKKLQKQKYGKETSYQVIERDVDRLLKGGLIKVVSGGPRSSVLSLK
;
A
#
# COMPACT_ATOMS: atom_id res chain seq x y z
N MET A 1 -26.85 -0.45 -18.59
CA MET A 1 -25.49 -1.04 -18.63
C MET A 1 -24.97 -1.15 -17.21
N THR A 2 -25.18 -2.29 -16.55
CA THR A 2 -24.60 -2.55 -15.23
C THR A 2 -23.12 -2.86 -15.42
N GLY A 3 -22.29 -1.83 -15.24
CA GLY A 3 -20.84 -1.98 -15.19
C GLY A 3 -20.50 -2.94 -14.05
N SER A 4 -20.14 -4.17 -14.42
CA SER A 4 -19.66 -5.17 -13.47
C SER A 4 -18.41 -4.59 -12.79
N LEU A 5 -18.60 -4.05 -11.58
CA LEU A 5 -17.54 -3.62 -10.68
C LEU A 5 -16.55 -4.76 -10.60
N LYS A 6 -15.33 -4.63 -11.11
CA LYS A 6 -14.26 -5.60 -10.92
C LYS A 6 -13.99 -5.70 -9.42
N PRO A 7 -14.47 -6.71 -8.68
CA PRO A 7 -14.25 -6.78 -7.25
C PRO A 7 -13.04 -7.71 -7.00
N LEU A 8 -12.42 -7.64 -5.84
CA LEU A 8 -11.47 -8.63 -5.28
C LEU A 8 -9.96 -8.45 -5.55
N ALA A 9 -9.50 -8.00 -6.72
CA ALA A 9 -8.04 -7.81 -6.92
C ALA A 9 -7.50 -6.55 -6.20
N GLU A 10 -8.30 -5.48 -6.14
CA GLU A 10 -7.90 -4.16 -5.62
C GLU A 10 -7.72 -4.10 -4.09
N GLN A 11 -8.16 -5.10 -3.33
CA GLN A 11 -8.02 -5.07 -1.86
C GLN A 11 -6.80 -5.82 -1.33
N LYS A 12 -6.08 -6.57 -2.18
CA LYS A 12 -4.98 -7.45 -1.73
C LYS A 12 -3.81 -6.65 -1.17
N ASN A 13 -3.45 -5.53 -1.80
CA ASN A 13 -2.34 -4.69 -1.36
C ASN A 13 -2.71 -3.84 -0.16
N ASN A 14 -3.94 -3.33 -0.07
CA ASN A 14 -4.39 -2.53 1.08
C ASN A 14 -4.19 -3.29 2.40
N LYS A 15 -4.58 -4.56 2.45
CA LYS A 15 -4.39 -5.40 3.64
C LYS A 15 -2.92 -5.57 4.00
N LEU A 16 -2.04 -5.73 3.01
CA LEU A 16 -0.59 -5.85 3.23
C LEU A 16 0.02 -4.54 3.72
N ILE A 17 -0.33 -3.41 3.09
CA ILE A 17 0.15 -2.07 3.46
C ILE A 17 -0.23 -1.76 4.92
N LEU A 18 -1.50 -1.97 5.28
CA LEU A 18 -1.97 -1.72 6.65
C LEU A 18 -1.30 -2.66 7.66
N SER A 19 -1.11 -3.93 7.30
CA SER A 19 -0.41 -4.90 8.16
C SER A 19 1.05 -4.54 8.40
N ILE A 20 1.76 -4.05 7.37
CA ILE A 20 3.15 -3.56 7.50
C ILE A 20 3.18 -2.36 8.43
N LEU A 21 2.33 -1.35 8.18
CA LEU A 21 2.31 -0.14 8.99
C LEU A 21 1.89 -0.41 10.44
N SER A 22 1.03 -1.40 10.69
CA SER A 22 0.66 -1.83 12.04
C SER A 22 1.83 -2.48 12.79
N ARG A 23 2.78 -3.12 12.09
CA ARG A 23 3.94 -3.77 12.70
C ARG A 23 5.10 -2.82 12.91
N GLU A 24 5.43 -2.05 11.87
CA GLU A 24 6.61 -1.17 11.87
C GLU A 24 6.30 0.20 12.53
N GLY A 25 5.03 0.58 12.61
CA GLY A 25 4.57 1.87 13.12
C GLY A 25 4.84 3.04 12.17
N LYS A 26 6.10 3.21 11.74
CA LYS A 26 6.54 4.23 10.77
C LYS A 26 7.50 3.60 9.77
N ILE A 27 7.28 3.84 8.49
CA ILE A 27 8.12 3.29 7.42
C ILE A 27 8.28 4.30 6.29
N ARG A 28 9.45 4.34 5.64
CA ARG A 28 9.61 5.16 4.43
C ARG A 28 8.81 4.55 3.29
N ARG A 29 8.24 5.40 2.45
CA ARG A 29 7.42 4.99 1.30
C ARG A 29 8.15 4.01 0.37
N GLY A 30 9.44 4.22 0.14
CA GLY A 30 10.29 3.30 -0.63
C GLY A 30 10.37 1.90 -0.02
N ASP A 31 10.62 1.82 1.29
CA ASP A 31 10.77 0.55 2.01
C ASP A 31 9.44 -0.21 2.08
N LEU A 32 8.32 0.51 2.26
CA LEU A 32 6.98 -0.05 2.19
C LEU A 32 6.73 -0.76 0.85
N TYR A 33 7.16 -0.17 -0.27
CA TYR A 33 6.99 -0.80 -1.57
C TYR A 33 7.76 -2.11 -1.71
N LEU A 34 8.99 -2.17 -1.21
CA LEU A 34 9.81 -3.37 -1.24
C LEU A 34 9.18 -4.47 -0.39
N GLU A 35 8.69 -4.13 0.81
CA GLU A 35 8.02 -5.09 1.68
C GLU A 35 6.71 -5.61 1.10
N VAL A 36 5.87 -4.73 0.54
CA VAL A 36 4.62 -5.15 -0.10
C VAL A 36 4.91 -6.12 -1.25
N LYS A 37 5.90 -5.82 -2.12
CA LYS A 37 6.30 -6.73 -3.20
C LYS A 37 6.76 -8.08 -2.67
N LYS A 38 7.62 -8.09 -1.64
CA LYS A 38 8.14 -9.31 -1.01
C LYS A 38 7.00 -10.17 -0.45
N LEU A 39 6.10 -9.58 0.34
CA LEU A 39 4.97 -10.28 0.94
C LEU A 39 3.96 -10.76 -0.10
N GLN A 40 3.73 -9.97 -1.14
CA GLN A 40 2.78 -10.30 -2.20
C GLN A 40 3.33 -11.45 -3.07
N LYS A 41 4.64 -11.51 -3.34
CA LYS A 41 5.31 -12.68 -3.94
C LYS A 41 5.22 -13.92 -3.05
N GLN A 42 5.49 -13.79 -1.75
CA GLN A 42 5.42 -14.92 -0.81
C GLN A 42 3.99 -15.48 -0.70
N LYS A 43 2.98 -14.61 -0.68
CA LYS A 43 1.58 -15.01 -0.47
C LYS A 43 0.88 -15.48 -1.76
N TYR A 44 1.24 -14.94 -2.92
CA TYR A 44 0.52 -15.18 -4.17
C TYR A 44 1.40 -15.66 -5.34
N GLY A 45 2.69 -15.90 -5.11
CA GLY A 45 3.63 -16.45 -6.10
C GLY A 45 4.03 -15.48 -7.22
N LYS A 46 3.50 -14.26 -7.25
CA LYS A 46 3.79 -13.26 -8.29
C LYS A 46 3.85 -11.88 -7.66
N GLU A 47 4.79 -11.04 -8.09
CA GLU A 47 4.94 -9.64 -7.65
C GLU A 47 3.91 -8.69 -8.30
N THR A 48 3.58 -7.62 -7.60
CA THR A 48 2.74 -6.51 -8.08
C THR A 48 3.61 -5.35 -8.53
N SER A 49 3.17 -4.64 -9.58
CA SER A 49 3.91 -3.49 -10.10
C SER A 49 3.91 -2.32 -9.11
N TYR A 50 4.99 -1.54 -9.15
CA TYR A 50 5.15 -0.35 -8.32
C TYR A 50 3.96 0.61 -8.45
N GLN A 51 3.50 0.87 -9.68
CA GLN A 51 2.39 1.78 -9.99
C GLN A 51 1.05 1.37 -9.38
N VAL A 52 0.85 0.07 -9.11
CA VAL A 52 -0.37 -0.40 -8.45
C VAL A 52 -0.27 -0.16 -6.95
N ILE A 53 0.87 -0.48 -6.33
CA ILE A 53 1.09 -0.24 -4.91
C ILE A 53 1.06 1.27 -4.60
N GLU A 54 1.65 2.09 -5.46
CA GLU A 54 1.61 3.55 -5.35
C GLU A 54 0.18 4.09 -5.37
N ARG A 55 -0.65 3.64 -6.32
CA ARG A 55 -2.08 4.00 -6.37
C ARG A 55 -2.84 3.58 -5.12
N ASP A 56 -2.55 2.38 -4.60
CA ASP A 56 -3.20 1.88 -3.38
C ASP A 56 -2.78 2.69 -2.15
N VAL A 57 -1.48 3.05 -2.01
CA VAL A 57 -0.99 3.95 -0.97
C VAL A 57 -1.67 5.32 -1.05
N ASP A 58 -1.76 5.92 -2.24
CA ASP A 58 -2.43 7.21 -2.42
C ASP A 58 -3.92 7.15 -2.09
N ARG A 59 -4.58 6.02 -2.41
CA ARG A 59 -5.98 5.79 -2.04
C ARG A 59 -6.14 5.71 -0.52
N LEU A 60 -5.25 5.02 0.18
CA LEU A 60 -5.27 4.91 1.65
C LEU A 60 -4.98 6.27 2.32
N LEU A 61 -4.10 7.08 1.74
CA LEU A 61 -3.83 8.46 2.18
C LEU A 61 -5.07 9.34 2.01
N LYS A 62 -5.69 9.32 0.83
CA LYS A 62 -6.93 10.08 0.54
C LYS A 62 -8.10 9.63 1.40
N GLY A 63 -8.19 8.32 1.68
CA GLY A 63 -9.18 7.74 2.58
C GLY A 63 -8.89 7.97 4.07
N GLY A 64 -7.77 8.60 4.42
CA GLY A 64 -7.41 8.92 5.80
C GLY A 64 -7.07 7.71 6.66
N LEU A 65 -6.78 6.55 6.07
CA LEU A 65 -6.38 5.35 6.81
C LEU A 65 -4.91 5.38 7.22
N ILE A 66 -4.09 6.09 6.46
CA ILE A 66 -2.67 6.30 6.72
C ILE A 66 -2.36 7.79 6.57
N LYS A 67 -1.26 8.25 7.18
CA LYS A 67 -0.82 9.64 7.15
C LYS A 67 0.67 9.75 6.81
N VAL A 68 1.04 10.86 6.19
CA VAL A 68 2.45 11.27 6.06
C VAL A 68 2.86 11.90 7.39
N VAL A 69 3.88 11.32 8.02
CA VAL A 69 4.47 11.83 9.27
C VAL A 69 5.48 12.93 8.98
N SER A 70 6.30 12.74 7.95
CA SER A 70 7.33 13.69 7.53
C SER A 70 7.81 13.40 6.09
N GLY A 71 8.52 14.34 5.48
CA GLY A 71 9.14 14.19 4.16
C GLY A 71 8.27 14.68 3.00
N GLY A 72 8.84 14.61 1.79
CA GLY A 72 8.18 15.01 0.54
C GLY A 72 7.48 13.85 -0.17
N PRO A 73 6.85 14.07 -1.33
CA PRO A 73 6.08 13.05 -2.05
C PRO A 73 6.86 11.75 -2.30
N ARG A 74 8.15 11.87 -2.64
CA ARG A 74 9.05 10.75 -2.97
C ARG A 74 9.82 10.15 -1.79
N SER A 75 9.85 10.84 -0.65
CA SER A 75 10.66 10.46 0.53
C SER A 75 9.84 10.43 1.81
N SER A 76 8.52 10.32 1.69
CA SER A 76 7.60 10.40 2.82
C SER A 76 7.77 9.22 3.77
N VAL A 77 7.70 9.52 5.06
CA VAL A 77 7.51 8.53 6.12
C VAL A 77 6.02 8.38 6.35
N LEU A 78 5.52 7.16 6.22
CA LEU A 78 4.12 6.81 6.34
C LEU A 78 3.87 6.13 7.70
N SER A 79 2.69 6.36 8.26
CA SER A 79 2.20 5.70 9.47
C SER A 79 0.70 5.49 9.37
N LEU A 80 0.15 4.60 10.21
CA LEU A 80 -1.31 4.55 10.40
C LEU A 80 -1.80 5.88 10.98
N LYS A 81 -3.03 6.27 10.62
CA LYS A 81 -3.61 7.51 11.14
C LYS A 81 -3.94 7.39 12.62
#